data_AF-A0A538QEB4-F1
#
_entry.id   AF-A0A538QEB4-F1
#
_cell.length_a   1.000
_cell.length_b   1.000
_cell.length_c   1.000
_cell.angle_alpha   90.00
_cell.angle_beta   90.00
_cell.angle_gamma   90.00
#
_symmetry.space_group_name_H-M   'P 1'
#
loop_
_entity.id
_entity.type
_entity.pdbx_description
1 polymer ?
#
loop_
_entity_poly.entity_id
_entity_poly.type
_entity_poly.pdbx_seq_one_letter_code
_entity_poly.pdbx_strand_id
1 'polypeptide(L)'
;MTPRGVGRHAPAYLRASAARRRFRSLQHDIVWRAIRKRHAAANAARSPPALSGRTPDKPPQRRGADAAVGLEVSRVLEARPPGEATTSGSPSMARMPEDTMPGILDHRCRTDGPIAVAVEGTIVERFPPVELQRVLLFGNVQVTTQAVALLLQHAVHVAFFSGSGRYRGQLVGPESGSVFLRLAQHARHADHRFRLDFARHLVAEKCRSGRTLLRRYARNHPEVAAEMDRAAMHLDGALARLADVDSEEMLRGVEGAAAAAYFTAFDRMIRPPFVFERRSKHPAHNATNALLNLGYVLLGNEIASRLEAAGFDPRIGYFHGLRYGRSSLALDLLEPHRTPVIDRLTLSVLNRRMFSPDEFEARGAELGVLLAPAALRRYLSLYEASLGDAPADGDTPRARIQQQVDRLRRAVMAGAWDEGDAGGTARGAGMAGSGSMDVDAGESA
;
A
#
# COMPACT_ATOMS: atom_id res chain seq x y z
N MET A 1 33.98 34.71 46.93
CA MET A 1 33.73 34.70 45.47
C MET A 1 33.39 33.28 45.06
N THR A 2 32.10 32.99 44.87
CA THR A 2 31.57 31.69 44.45
C THR A 2 31.26 31.73 42.95
N PRO A 3 31.69 30.74 42.13
CA PRO A 3 31.27 30.67 40.74
C PRO A 3 29.88 30.03 40.64
N ARG A 4 29.11 30.57 39.69
CA ARG A 4 27.70 30.30 39.40
C ARG A 4 27.44 28.87 38.90
N GLY A 5 26.20 28.44 39.10
CA GLY A 5 25.76 27.06 38.91
C GLY A 5 25.68 26.54 37.48
N VAL A 6 25.57 25.22 37.40
CA VAL A 6 25.13 24.46 36.23
C VAL A 6 23.98 23.58 36.68
N GLY A 7 22.75 24.04 36.45
CA GLY A 7 21.54 23.25 36.66
C GLY A 7 21.52 22.06 35.69
N ARG A 8 21.40 20.85 36.23
CA ARG A 8 21.16 19.62 35.46
C ARG A 8 19.80 19.69 34.78
N HIS A 9 19.75 20.16 33.54
CA HIS A 9 18.61 19.95 32.66
C HIS A 9 18.79 18.64 31.89
N ALA A 10 17.94 17.65 32.18
CA ALA A 10 17.79 16.48 31.30
C ALA A 10 17.40 16.94 29.88
N PRO A 11 17.97 16.35 28.82
CA PRO A 11 17.67 16.73 27.43
C PRO A 11 16.17 16.73 27.12
N ALA A 12 15.71 17.71 26.35
CA ALA A 12 14.31 17.94 25.99
C ALA A 12 13.61 16.71 25.39
N TYR A 13 14.35 15.78 24.76
CA TYR A 13 13.79 14.55 24.19
C TYR A 13 13.28 13.55 25.26
N LEU A 14 13.86 13.55 26.47
CA LEU A 14 13.43 12.65 27.56
C LEU A 14 12.16 13.15 28.25
N ARG A 15 11.95 14.47 28.37
CA ARG A 15 10.72 15.07 28.91
C ARG A 15 9.52 14.88 27.97
N ALA A 16 9.75 14.85 26.65
CA ALA A 16 8.72 14.52 25.66
C ALA A 16 8.23 13.06 25.76
N SER A 17 9.07 12.11 26.23
CA SER A 17 8.69 10.69 26.32
C SER A 17 7.75 10.37 27.49
N ALA A 18 7.86 11.12 28.60
CA ALA A 18 7.01 10.95 29.78
C ALA A 18 5.65 11.66 29.62
N ALA A 19 5.65 12.85 28.99
CA ALA A 19 4.43 13.56 28.62
C ALA A 19 3.61 12.80 27.56
N ARG A 20 4.25 12.18 26.56
CA ARG A 20 3.58 11.34 25.54
C ARG A 20 3.00 10.04 26.11
N ARG A 21 3.63 9.47 27.16
CA ARG A 21 3.09 8.30 27.87
C ARG A 21 1.87 8.65 28.73
N ARG A 22 1.86 9.81 29.39
CA ARG A 22 0.67 10.31 30.14
C ARG A 22 -0.48 10.76 29.23
N PHE A 23 -0.19 11.24 28.01
CA PHE A 23 -1.23 11.62 27.04
C PHE A 23 -1.92 10.39 26.39
N ARG A 24 -1.18 9.29 26.20
CA ARG A 24 -1.73 8.01 25.70
C ARG A 24 -2.70 7.32 26.67
N SER A 25 -2.54 7.48 27.99
CA SER A 25 -3.48 6.86 28.95
C SER A 25 -4.78 7.65 29.09
N LEU A 26 -4.77 8.97 28.89
CA LEU A 26 -5.96 9.83 29.00
C LEU A 26 -6.91 9.72 27.81
N GLN A 27 -6.41 9.49 26.59
CA GLN A 27 -7.29 9.28 25.42
C GLN A 27 -7.96 7.89 25.40
N HIS A 28 -7.29 6.87 25.96
CA HIS A 28 -7.87 5.52 26.06
C HIS A 28 -9.06 5.50 27.05
N ASP A 29 -8.95 6.23 28.16
CA ASP A 29 -9.96 6.24 29.23
C ASP A 29 -11.26 6.98 28.86
N ILE A 30 -11.18 8.03 28.04
CA ILE A 30 -12.35 8.82 27.59
C ILE A 30 -13.15 8.03 26.54
N VAL A 31 -12.47 7.33 25.62
CA VAL A 31 -13.10 6.50 24.59
C VAL A 31 -13.81 5.29 25.23
N TRP A 32 -13.22 4.66 26.23
CA TRP A 32 -13.82 3.50 26.91
C TRP A 32 -15.00 3.86 27.84
N ARG A 33 -15.01 5.04 28.47
CA ARG A 33 -16.18 5.51 29.26
C ARG A 33 -17.40 5.82 28.39
N ALA A 34 -17.19 6.33 27.18
CA ALA A 34 -18.26 6.57 26.21
C ALA A 34 -18.88 5.27 25.67
N ILE A 35 -18.07 4.23 25.47
CA ILE A 35 -18.52 2.91 25.02
C ILE A 35 -19.37 2.21 26.10
N ARG A 36 -18.96 2.25 27.38
CA ARG A 36 -19.72 1.65 28.49
C ARG A 36 -21.08 2.32 28.73
N LYS A 37 -21.17 3.65 28.59
CA LYS A 37 -22.46 4.38 28.69
C LYS A 37 -23.44 3.98 27.58
N ARG A 38 -22.95 3.70 26.36
CA ARG A 38 -23.79 3.28 25.23
C ARG A 38 -24.30 1.84 25.36
N HIS A 39 -23.47 0.92 25.87
CA HIS A 39 -23.89 -0.46 26.13
C HIS A 39 -24.91 -0.57 27.27
N ALA A 40 -24.79 0.26 28.32
CA ALA A 40 -25.78 0.30 29.41
C ALA A 40 -27.17 0.81 28.94
N ALA A 41 -27.19 1.78 28.02
CA ALA A 41 -28.42 2.31 27.45
C ALA A 41 -29.11 1.34 26.46
N ALA A 42 -28.32 0.56 25.69
CA ALA A 42 -28.85 -0.41 24.73
C ALA A 42 -29.50 -1.64 25.40
N ASN A 43 -29.02 -2.05 26.58
CA ASN A 43 -29.58 -3.19 27.31
C ASN A 43 -30.87 -2.84 28.08
N ALA A 44 -31.13 -1.56 28.36
CA ALA A 44 -32.37 -1.12 29.02
C ALA A 44 -33.58 -1.04 28.06
N ALA A 45 -33.35 -1.11 26.74
CA ALA A 45 -34.37 -0.84 25.71
C ALA A 45 -34.96 -2.10 25.05
N ARG A 46 -34.65 -3.31 25.53
CA ARG A 46 -35.19 -4.56 24.98
C ARG A 46 -36.16 -5.24 25.96
N SER A 47 -37.45 -4.96 25.80
CA SER A 47 -38.53 -5.87 26.20
C SER A 47 -39.31 -6.26 24.94
N PRO A 48 -39.66 -7.55 24.72
CA PRO A 48 -40.29 -7.98 23.47
C PRO A 48 -41.84 -7.94 23.55
N PRO A 49 -42.56 -7.59 22.48
CA PRO A 49 -43.98 -7.90 22.36
C PRO A 49 -44.24 -9.21 21.59
N ALA A 50 -45.40 -9.80 21.87
CA ALA A 50 -45.84 -11.15 21.53
C ALA A 50 -46.38 -11.33 20.09
N LEU A 51 -46.38 -12.59 19.64
CA LEU A 51 -46.85 -13.08 18.34
C LEU A 51 -48.37 -13.36 18.29
N SER A 52 -49.02 -12.98 17.19
CA SER A 52 -50.14 -13.70 16.53
C SER A 52 -50.28 -13.09 15.10
N GLY A 53 -50.58 -13.75 13.99
CA GLY A 53 -51.04 -15.09 13.65
C GLY A 53 -52.07 -14.96 12.51
N ARG A 54 -51.73 -15.29 11.25
CA ARG A 54 -52.61 -15.84 10.18
C ARG A 54 -51.97 -15.76 8.76
N THR A 55 -52.16 -16.85 8.01
CA THR A 55 -52.08 -17.01 6.54
C THR A 55 -53.39 -17.71 6.09
N PRO A 56 -53.72 -17.94 4.79
CA PRO A 56 -52.99 -17.66 3.54
C PRO A 56 -53.84 -17.02 2.40
N ASP A 57 -53.20 -16.48 1.36
CA ASP A 57 -53.62 -16.75 -0.04
C ASP A 57 -52.52 -16.39 -1.07
N LYS A 58 -52.52 -17.07 -2.22
CA LYS A 58 -51.63 -16.93 -3.40
C LYS A 58 -52.52 -17.00 -4.66
N PRO A 59 -52.10 -16.61 -5.90
CA PRO A 59 -50.92 -15.87 -6.40
C PRO A 59 -51.39 -14.74 -7.42
N PRO A 60 -50.62 -14.14 -8.39
CA PRO A 60 -49.73 -14.77 -9.38
C PRO A 60 -48.33 -14.12 -9.54
N GLN A 61 -47.50 -14.84 -10.30
CA GLN A 61 -46.10 -14.57 -10.67
C GLN A 61 -45.84 -13.14 -11.22
N ARG A 62 -44.78 -12.50 -10.74
CA ARG A 62 -44.05 -11.45 -11.47
C ARG A 62 -42.57 -11.81 -11.57
N ARG A 63 -42.05 -11.61 -12.79
CA ARG A 63 -40.68 -11.86 -13.23
C ARG A 63 -39.66 -11.12 -12.36
N GLY A 64 -38.50 -11.75 -12.19
CA GLY A 64 -37.40 -11.31 -11.33
C GLY A 64 -37.09 -9.83 -11.47
N ALA A 65 -37.31 -9.10 -10.37
CA ALA A 65 -36.70 -7.82 -10.14
C ALA A 65 -35.33 -8.09 -9.52
N ASP A 66 -34.29 -7.57 -10.15
CA ASP A 66 -32.93 -7.55 -9.65
C ASP A 66 -32.91 -7.14 -8.17
N ALA A 67 -32.33 -8.01 -7.34
CA ALA A 67 -32.05 -7.71 -5.96
C ALA A 67 -31.07 -6.52 -5.92
N ALA A 68 -31.59 -5.34 -5.58
CA ALA A 68 -30.80 -4.16 -5.27
C ALA A 68 -29.93 -4.47 -4.04
N VAL A 69 -28.69 -4.88 -4.28
CA VAL A 69 -27.68 -5.00 -3.24
C VAL A 69 -27.21 -3.59 -2.90
N GLY A 70 -27.74 -3.05 -1.82
CA GLY A 70 -27.24 -1.83 -1.19
C GLY A 70 -25.82 -2.04 -0.70
N LEU A 71 -24.92 -1.14 -1.07
CA LEU A 71 -23.52 -1.24 -0.71
C LEU A 71 -22.96 0.14 -0.38
N GLU A 72 -22.62 0.28 0.90
CA GLU A 72 -22.14 1.47 1.59
C GLU A 72 -20.95 2.14 0.91
N VAL A 73 -20.97 3.46 0.88
CA VAL A 73 -19.85 4.31 0.49
C VAL A 73 -19.00 4.62 1.71
N SER A 74 -17.68 4.50 1.60
CA SER A 74 -16.77 4.72 2.73
C SER A 74 -15.45 5.34 2.26
N ARG A 75 -14.98 6.34 3.00
CA ARG A 75 -13.88 7.24 2.59
C ARG A 75 -12.58 7.00 3.38
N VAL A 76 -11.44 7.11 2.70
CA VAL A 76 -10.14 7.50 3.26
C VAL A 76 -9.59 8.63 2.39
N LEU A 77 -9.24 9.77 2.99
CA LEU A 77 -8.61 10.91 2.31
C LEU A 77 -7.49 11.46 3.19
N GLU A 78 -6.30 11.67 2.61
CA GLU A 78 -5.15 12.31 3.25
C GLU A 78 -4.91 13.69 2.65
N ALA A 79 -4.74 14.71 3.50
CA ALA A 79 -4.34 16.06 3.15
C ALA A 79 -2.82 16.27 3.28
N ARG A 80 -2.28 17.24 2.54
CA ARG A 80 -0.86 17.66 2.59
C ARG A 80 -0.58 18.41 3.91
N PRO A 81 0.56 18.20 4.60
CA PRO A 81 0.91 19.05 5.73
C PRO A 81 1.19 20.48 5.24
N PRO A 82 0.59 21.51 5.85
CA PRO A 82 0.88 22.90 5.49
C PRO A 82 2.30 23.26 5.94
N GLY A 83 3.02 23.99 5.08
CA GLY A 83 4.19 24.75 5.51
C GLY A 83 3.78 25.72 6.62
N GLU A 84 4.67 25.93 7.58
CA GLU A 84 4.44 26.68 8.82
C GLU A 84 3.64 27.97 8.62
N ALA A 85 2.47 28.03 9.24
CA ALA A 85 1.97 29.23 9.89
C ALA A 85 1.10 28.83 11.08
N THR A 86 1.48 29.34 12.24
CA THR A 86 0.88 29.20 13.56
C THR A 86 -0.62 29.48 13.60
N THR A 87 -1.43 28.58 14.17
CA THR A 87 -2.28 28.82 15.37
C THR A 87 -3.18 27.62 15.66
N SER A 88 -3.45 27.41 16.94
CA SER A 88 -4.18 26.30 17.55
C SER A 88 -5.62 26.12 17.08
N GLY A 89 -5.99 24.90 16.67
CA GLY A 89 -7.37 24.47 16.48
C GLY A 89 -7.47 22.94 16.38
N SER A 90 -8.22 22.32 17.29
CA SER A 90 -8.44 20.87 17.36
C SER A 90 -9.21 20.33 16.15
N PRO A 91 -8.92 19.12 15.62
CA PRO A 91 -9.73 18.53 14.56
C PRO A 91 -11.06 18.00 15.11
N SER A 92 -12.17 18.44 14.53
CA SER A 92 -13.54 18.00 14.83
C SER A 92 -13.92 16.80 13.96
N MET A 93 -14.35 15.71 14.60
CA MET A 93 -14.91 14.50 13.99
C MET A 93 -16.35 14.73 13.50
N ALA A 94 -16.64 14.38 12.25
CA ALA A 94 -18.02 14.12 11.80
C ALA A 94 -18.19 12.62 11.50
N ARG A 95 -19.27 12.02 12.01
CA ARG A 95 -19.66 10.60 11.83
C ARG A 95 -20.74 10.49 10.76
N MET A 96 -20.69 9.42 9.97
CA MET A 96 -21.79 8.99 9.10
C MET A 96 -22.61 7.85 9.74
N PRO A 97 -23.94 7.78 9.52
CA PRO A 97 -24.78 6.64 9.91
C PRO A 97 -24.49 5.40 9.06
N GLU A 98 -24.71 4.22 9.66
CA GLU A 98 -24.27 2.89 9.18
C GLU A 98 -25.08 2.30 8.01
N ASP A 99 -26.05 3.03 7.43
CA ASP A 99 -27.01 2.50 6.45
C ASP A 99 -27.22 3.44 5.24
N THR A 100 -26.26 3.58 4.31
CA THR A 100 -26.47 4.46 3.13
C THR A 100 -26.17 3.86 1.75
N MET A 101 -27.17 4.00 0.87
CA MET A 101 -27.24 3.69 -0.57
C MET A 101 -26.37 4.67 -1.42
N PRO A 102 -26.20 4.53 -2.75
CA PRO A 102 -25.02 5.07 -3.44
C PRO A 102 -24.89 6.59 -3.36
N GLY A 103 -23.66 7.04 -3.08
CA GLY A 103 -23.29 8.45 -3.06
C GLY A 103 -23.06 9.03 -4.45
N ILE A 104 -23.14 10.36 -4.54
CA ILE A 104 -22.86 11.19 -5.71
C ILE A 104 -21.66 12.08 -5.36
N LEU A 105 -20.59 12.05 -6.16
CA LEU A 105 -19.59 13.10 -6.17
C LEU A 105 -20.11 14.27 -7.03
N ASP A 106 -20.52 15.34 -6.35
CA ASP A 106 -21.09 16.53 -6.96
C ASP A 106 -20.15 17.74 -6.75
N HIS A 107 -20.11 18.61 -7.74
CA HIS A 107 -19.27 19.81 -7.79
C HIS A 107 -20.17 21.05 -7.83
N ARG A 108 -21.28 21.11 -7.08
CA ARG A 108 -22.11 22.33 -7.03
C ARG A 108 -21.37 23.50 -6.36
N CYS A 109 -20.40 24.11 -7.06
CA CYS A 109 -19.82 25.44 -6.89
C CYS A 109 -18.61 25.59 -7.82
N ARG A 110 -18.82 26.17 -9.02
CA ARG A 110 -17.79 26.72 -9.93
C ARG A 110 -16.64 25.77 -10.32
N THR A 111 -15.92 26.13 -11.37
CA THR A 111 -14.76 25.41 -11.94
C THR A 111 -13.53 25.29 -11.01
N ASP A 112 -13.67 25.76 -9.77
CA ASP A 112 -12.60 26.08 -8.83
C ASP A 112 -13.01 25.83 -7.36
N GLY A 113 -14.19 25.23 -7.12
CA GLY A 113 -14.70 24.91 -5.78
C GLY A 113 -14.30 23.53 -5.24
N PRO A 114 -14.66 23.19 -3.98
CA PRO A 114 -14.34 21.90 -3.39
C PRO A 114 -15.16 20.76 -4.02
N ILE A 115 -14.56 19.56 -4.10
CA ILE A 115 -15.26 18.31 -4.42
C ILE A 115 -16.19 17.96 -3.26
N ALA A 116 -17.49 17.87 -3.52
CA ALA A 116 -18.46 17.44 -2.52
C ALA A 116 -18.80 15.96 -2.69
N VAL A 117 -18.96 15.26 -1.57
CA VAL A 117 -19.64 13.96 -1.54
C VAL A 117 -21.03 14.19 -1.01
N ALA A 118 -22.01 13.76 -1.78
CA ALA A 118 -23.41 13.78 -1.45
C ALA A 118 -23.95 12.37 -1.31
N VAL A 119 -24.89 12.16 -0.40
CA VAL A 119 -25.62 10.90 -0.26
C VAL A 119 -27.10 11.26 -0.18
N GLU A 120 -27.91 10.62 -1.03
CA GLU A 120 -29.34 10.94 -1.18
C GLU A 120 -29.61 12.43 -1.42
N GLY A 121 -28.75 13.06 -2.24
CA GLY A 121 -28.85 14.50 -2.57
C GLY A 121 -28.36 15.45 -1.47
N THR A 122 -28.00 14.95 -0.29
CA THR A 122 -27.50 15.75 0.82
C THR A 122 -25.97 15.77 0.82
N ILE A 123 -25.36 16.96 0.80
CA ILE A 123 -23.90 17.08 0.90
C ILE A 123 -23.46 16.65 2.29
N VAL A 124 -22.63 15.63 2.31
CA VAL A 124 -22.08 15.01 3.50
C VAL A 124 -20.78 15.68 3.90
N GLU A 125 -19.95 16.03 2.91
CA GLU A 125 -18.58 16.45 3.13
C GLU A 125 -17.99 17.13 1.90
N ARG A 126 -16.98 17.99 2.09
CA ARG A 126 -16.34 18.77 1.02
C ARG A 126 -14.81 18.74 1.16
N PHE A 127 -14.12 18.65 0.03
CA PHE A 127 -12.66 18.55 -0.03
C PHE A 127 -12.09 19.50 -1.08
N PRO A 128 -11.13 20.35 -0.72
CA PRO A 128 -10.33 21.08 -1.70
C PRO A 128 -9.58 20.08 -2.62
N PRO A 129 -9.67 20.20 -3.96
CA PRO A 129 -8.97 19.30 -4.87
C PRO A 129 -7.45 19.27 -4.63
N VAL A 130 -6.88 20.38 -4.21
CA VAL A 130 -5.43 20.53 -3.92
C VAL A 130 -4.96 19.64 -2.75
N GLU A 131 -5.88 19.26 -1.88
CA GLU A 131 -5.62 18.37 -0.74
C GLU A 131 -5.82 16.91 -1.12
N LEU A 132 -6.44 16.62 -2.27
CA LEU A 132 -6.72 15.27 -2.72
C LEU A 132 -5.55 14.75 -3.54
N GLN A 133 -4.96 13.64 -3.10
CA GLN A 133 -4.04 12.87 -3.95
C GLN A 133 -4.78 11.81 -4.78
N ARG A 134 -5.84 11.23 -4.21
CA ARG A 134 -6.60 10.15 -4.83
C ARG A 134 -8.05 10.11 -4.32
N VAL A 135 -8.94 9.58 -5.17
CA VAL A 135 -10.30 9.16 -4.82
C VAL A 135 -10.47 7.67 -5.18
N LEU A 136 -10.89 6.86 -4.20
CA LEU A 136 -11.24 5.44 -4.40
C LEU A 136 -12.77 5.30 -4.33
N LEU A 137 -13.37 4.74 -5.38
CA LEU A 137 -14.82 4.62 -5.52
C LEU A 137 -15.23 3.15 -5.52
N PHE A 138 -16.04 2.75 -4.55
CA PHE A 138 -16.50 1.36 -4.39
C PHE A 138 -17.99 1.26 -4.66
N GLY A 139 -18.39 0.26 -5.46
CA GLY A 139 -19.79 -0.01 -5.72
C GLY A 139 -20.39 0.96 -6.75
N ASN A 140 -21.63 1.39 -6.51
CA ASN A 140 -22.44 2.12 -7.48
C ASN A 140 -22.38 3.64 -7.28
N VAL A 141 -21.18 4.21 -7.09
CA VAL A 141 -21.00 5.66 -6.91
C VAL A 141 -21.15 6.40 -8.24
N GLN A 142 -21.90 7.48 -8.24
CA GLN A 142 -22.01 8.38 -9.39
C GLN A 142 -21.00 9.52 -9.26
N VAL A 143 -20.32 9.87 -10.35
CA VAL A 143 -19.40 11.02 -10.40
C VAL A 143 -19.87 11.95 -11.50
N THR A 144 -20.11 13.21 -11.16
CA THR A 144 -20.47 14.23 -12.15
C THR A 144 -19.30 14.53 -13.09
N THR A 145 -19.58 14.83 -14.37
CA THR A 145 -18.54 15.09 -15.38
C THR A 145 -17.60 16.23 -14.99
N GLN A 146 -18.11 17.23 -14.27
CA GLN A 146 -17.32 18.37 -13.84
C GLN A 146 -16.48 18.04 -12.59
N ALA A 147 -16.95 17.16 -11.69
CA ALA A 147 -16.09 16.61 -10.63
C ALA A 147 -14.93 15.81 -11.25
N VAL A 148 -15.20 15.03 -12.31
CA VAL A 148 -14.14 14.37 -13.09
C VAL A 148 -13.16 15.40 -13.66
N ALA A 149 -13.65 16.44 -14.34
CA ALA A 149 -12.79 17.47 -14.92
C ALA A 149 -11.89 18.15 -13.87
N LEU A 150 -12.45 18.49 -12.72
CA LEU A 150 -11.72 19.14 -11.63
C LEU A 150 -10.65 18.22 -11.01
N LEU A 151 -10.98 16.93 -10.83
CA LEU A 151 -10.03 15.91 -10.35
C LEU A 151 -8.87 15.72 -11.33
N LEU A 152 -9.17 15.64 -12.64
CA LEU A 152 -8.15 15.51 -13.69
C LEU A 152 -7.24 16.74 -13.78
N GLN A 153 -7.79 17.96 -13.68
CA GLN A 153 -7.04 19.21 -13.68
C GLN A 153 -6.02 19.29 -12.54
N HIS A 154 -6.38 18.74 -11.38
CA HIS A 154 -5.50 18.71 -10.20
C HIS A 154 -4.65 17.43 -10.12
N ALA A 155 -4.60 16.63 -11.20
CA ALA A 155 -3.90 15.35 -11.26
C ALA A 155 -4.29 14.38 -10.12
N VAL A 156 -5.53 14.46 -9.64
CA VAL A 156 -6.07 13.57 -8.62
C VAL A 156 -6.43 12.24 -9.26
N HIS A 157 -5.83 11.17 -8.76
CA HIS A 157 -6.08 9.83 -9.28
C HIS A 157 -7.46 9.32 -8.85
N VAL A 158 -8.28 8.78 -9.76
CA VAL A 158 -9.59 8.21 -9.39
C VAL A 158 -9.63 6.73 -9.77
N ALA A 159 -9.81 5.83 -8.81
CA ALA A 159 -9.93 4.39 -9.09
C ALA A 159 -11.32 3.87 -8.72
N PHE A 160 -11.86 3.00 -9.58
CA PHE A 160 -13.18 2.39 -9.46
C PHE A 160 -13.07 0.92 -9.10
N PHE A 161 -13.90 0.48 -8.17
CA PHE A 161 -13.98 -0.88 -7.67
C PHE A 161 -15.45 -1.34 -7.61
N SER A 162 -15.68 -2.64 -7.69
CA SER A 162 -16.97 -3.22 -7.30
C SER A 162 -17.22 -3.02 -5.81
N GLY A 163 -18.45 -3.22 -5.37
CA GLY A 163 -18.77 -3.22 -3.93
C GLY A 163 -17.99 -4.29 -3.15
N SER A 164 -17.61 -5.39 -3.81
CA SER A 164 -16.73 -6.43 -3.25
C SER A 164 -15.24 -6.09 -3.26
N GLY A 165 -14.84 -4.87 -3.68
CA GLY A 165 -13.45 -4.45 -3.74
C GLY A 165 -12.66 -4.91 -4.97
N ARG A 166 -13.31 -5.51 -5.97
CA ARG A 166 -12.66 -5.88 -7.25
C ARG A 166 -12.42 -4.63 -8.09
N TYR A 167 -11.17 -4.37 -8.47
CA TYR A 167 -10.81 -3.26 -9.34
C TYR A 167 -11.54 -3.32 -10.71
N ARG A 168 -12.02 -2.17 -11.19
CA ARG A 168 -12.74 -2.02 -12.46
C ARG A 168 -12.02 -1.12 -13.46
N GLY A 169 -11.29 -0.11 -12.99
CA GLY A 169 -10.61 0.86 -13.85
C GLY A 169 -10.28 2.14 -13.11
N GLN A 170 -9.71 3.11 -13.81
CA GLN A 170 -9.31 4.39 -13.23
C GLN A 170 -9.47 5.56 -14.22
N LEU A 171 -9.56 6.77 -13.69
CA LEU A 171 -9.38 8.03 -14.40
C LEU A 171 -8.09 8.66 -13.92
N VAL A 172 -7.21 8.97 -14.88
CA VAL A 172 -5.92 9.62 -14.66
C VAL A 172 -5.87 10.86 -15.52
N GLY A 173 -5.28 11.93 -14.99
CA GLY A 173 -5.00 13.15 -15.74
C GLY A 173 -4.16 12.84 -16.99
N PRO A 174 -4.11 13.77 -17.96
CA PRO A 174 -3.30 13.60 -19.16
C PRO A 174 -1.87 13.19 -18.79
N GLU A 175 -1.40 12.10 -19.40
CA GLU A 175 -0.06 11.54 -19.20
C GLU A 175 1.01 12.63 -19.40
N SER A 176 2.13 12.56 -18.67
CA SER A 176 3.29 13.34 -19.09
C SER A 176 3.69 12.86 -20.48
N GLY A 177 3.59 13.76 -21.47
CA GLY A 177 3.68 13.49 -22.90
C GLY A 177 5.07 13.07 -23.41
N SER A 178 5.84 12.30 -22.66
CA SER A 178 7.16 11.85 -23.09
C SER A 178 7.04 10.65 -24.04
N VAL A 179 6.67 10.93 -25.29
CA VAL A 179 6.70 9.94 -26.39
C VAL A 179 8.08 9.28 -26.49
N PHE A 180 9.15 10.03 -26.24
CA PHE A 180 10.52 9.52 -26.19
C PHE A 180 10.73 8.45 -25.11
N LEU A 181 10.14 8.62 -23.91
CA LEU A 181 10.22 7.60 -22.87
C LEU A 181 9.53 6.31 -23.29
N ARG A 182 8.37 6.41 -23.96
CA ARG A 182 7.68 5.22 -24.47
C ARG A 182 8.48 4.52 -25.55
N LEU A 183 8.98 5.25 -26.54
CA LEU A 183 9.87 4.67 -27.57
C LEU A 183 11.09 3.98 -26.94
N ALA A 184 11.71 4.61 -25.94
CA ALA A 184 12.79 4.01 -25.18
C ALA A 184 12.33 2.75 -24.43
N GLN A 185 11.19 2.78 -23.74
CA GLN A 185 10.62 1.61 -23.05
C GLN A 185 10.41 0.43 -24.00
N HIS A 186 9.84 0.67 -25.19
CA HIS A 186 9.67 -0.36 -26.21
C HIS A 186 11.01 -0.93 -26.67
N ALA A 187 11.99 -0.07 -26.94
CA ALA A 187 13.34 -0.50 -27.30
C ALA A 187 14.00 -1.34 -26.19
N ARG A 188 13.85 -0.93 -24.93
CA ARG A 188 14.39 -1.67 -23.78
C ARG A 188 13.68 -2.97 -23.49
N HIS A 189 12.41 -3.09 -23.87
CA HIS A 189 11.72 -4.37 -23.81
C HIS A 189 12.28 -5.38 -24.82
N ALA A 190 12.73 -4.92 -25.98
CA ALA A 190 13.40 -5.77 -26.97
C ALA A 190 14.84 -6.15 -26.55
N ASP A 191 15.49 -5.32 -25.73
CA ASP A 191 16.84 -5.54 -25.21
C ASP A 191 16.86 -6.63 -24.12
N HIS A 192 17.39 -7.81 -24.46
CA HIS A 192 17.49 -8.94 -23.53
C HIS A 192 18.36 -8.62 -22.31
N ARG A 193 19.49 -7.93 -22.50
CA ARG A 193 20.43 -7.64 -21.41
C ARG A 193 19.79 -6.67 -20.42
N PHE A 194 19.19 -5.59 -20.91
CA PHE A 194 18.48 -4.64 -20.05
C PHE A 194 17.37 -5.33 -19.23
N ARG A 195 16.55 -6.17 -19.88
CA ARG A 195 15.50 -6.94 -19.21
C ARG A 195 16.05 -7.82 -18.10
N LEU A 196 17.10 -8.59 -18.40
CA LEU A 196 17.69 -9.52 -17.44
C LEU A 196 18.33 -8.78 -16.27
N ASP A 197 19.06 -7.70 -16.51
CA ASP A 197 19.69 -6.88 -15.47
C ASP A 197 18.65 -6.27 -14.52
N PHE A 198 17.59 -5.67 -15.08
CA PHE A 198 16.49 -5.13 -14.29
C PHE A 198 15.73 -6.22 -13.53
N ALA A 199 15.43 -7.35 -14.16
CA ALA A 199 14.74 -8.45 -13.53
C ALA A 199 15.55 -9.07 -12.38
N ARG A 200 16.87 -9.25 -12.55
CA ARG A 200 17.78 -9.69 -11.48
C ARG A 200 17.74 -8.73 -10.29
N HIS A 201 17.73 -7.43 -10.55
CA HIS A 201 17.59 -6.43 -9.50
C HIS A 201 16.27 -6.60 -8.72
N LEU A 202 15.13 -6.78 -9.41
CA LEU A 202 13.84 -6.98 -8.74
C LEU A 202 13.81 -8.23 -7.86
N VAL A 203 14.34 -9.35 -8.35
CA VAL A 203 14.42 -10.60 -7.59
C VAL A 203 15.36 -10.43 -6.39
N ALA A 204 16.46 -9.70 -6.55
CA ALA A 204 17.37 -9.40 -5.45
C ALA A 204 16.67 -8.58 -4.35
N GLU A 205 15.96 -7.51 -4.72
CA GLU A 205 15.21 -6.68 -3.76
C GLU A 205 14.11 -7.45 -3.04
N LYS A 206 13.40 -8.31 -3.77
CA LYS A 206 12.40 -9.24 -3.20
C LYS A 206 13.04 -10.15 -2.15
N CYS A 207 14.17 -10.77 -2.46
CA CYS A 207 14.89 -11.65 -1.53
C CYS A 207 15.43 -10.88 -0.31
N ARG A 208 16.02 -9.69 -0.52
CA ARG A 208 16.53 -8.83 0.56
C ARG A 208 15.41 -8.41 1.51
N SER A 209 14.25 -8.04 0.96
CA SER A 209 13.08 -7.63 1.73
C SER A 209 12.49 -8.79 2.52
N GLY A 210 12.32 -9.96 1.89
CA GLY A 210 11.92 -11.21 2.54
C GLY A 210 12.84 -11.56 3.71
N ARG A 211 14.15 -11.60 3.47
CA ARG A 211 15.19 -11.88 4.47
C ARG A 211 15.12 -10.91 5.64
N THR A 212 14.94 -9.62 5.36
CA THR A 212 14.86 -8.57 6.39
C THR A 212 13.64 -8.77 7.28
N LEU A 213 12.48 -9.09 6.71
CA LEU A 213 11.28 -9.37 7.48
C LEU A 213 11.44 -10.62 8.35
N LEU A 214 11.95 -11.72 7.79
CA LEU A 214 12.18 -12.98 8.49
C LEU A 214 13.12 -12.80 9.69
N ARG A 215 14.31 -12.21 9.47
CA ARG A 215 15.29 -11.94 10.55
C ARG A 215 14.73 -10.99 11.61
N ARG A 216 13.90 -10.02 11.22
CA ARG A 216 13.24 -9.13 12.18
C ARG A 216 12.20 -9.88 13.01
N TYR A 217 11.45 -10.78 12.41
CA TYR A 217 10.48 -11.61 13.12
C TYR A 217 11.20 -12.54 14.11
N ALA A 218 12.22 -13.27 13.67
CA ALA A 218 13.04 -14.17 14.48
C ALA A 218 13.54 -13.54 15.79
N ARG A 219 14.04 -12.29 15.72
CA ARG A 219 14.53 -11.55 16.90
C ARG A 219 13.50 -11.33 18.00
N ASN A 220 12.22 -11.27 17.65
CA ASN A 220 11.13 -11.05 18.60
C ASN A 220 10.37 -12.35 18.95
N HIS A 221 10.69 -13.44 18.26
CA HIS A 221 9.97 -14.71 18.30
C HIS A 221 10.95 -15.90 18.34
N PRO A 222 11.65 -16.12 19.47
CA PRO A 222 12.62 -17.20 19.61
C PRO A 222 12.04 -18.59 19.29
N GLU A 223 10.73 -18.78 19.50
CA GLU A 223 10.01 -20.03 19.26
C GLU A 223 10.02 -20.49 17.80
N VAL A 224 10.14 -19.58 16.84
CA VAL A 224 10.21 -19.89 15.40
C VAL A 224 11.51 -19.38 14.75
N ALA A 225 12.46 -18.87 15.54
CA ALA A 225 13.67 -18.22 15.03
C ALA A 225 14.48 -19.16 14.11
N ALA A 226 14.66 -20.42 14.50
CA ALA A 226 15.38 -21.41 13.69
C ALA A 226 14.72 -21.71 12.33
N GLU A 227 13.39 -21.60 12.23
CA GLU A 227 12.68 -21.74 10.95
C GLU A 227 12.86 -20.49 10.09
N MET A 228 12.79 -19.30 10.69
CA MET A 228 13.00 -18.02 10.00
C MET A 228 14.43 -17.88 9.49
N ASP A 229 15.42 -18.29 10.28
CA ASP A 229 16.84 -18.22 9.92
C ASP A 229 17.16 -19.18 8.78
N ARG A 230 16.60 -20.40 8.79
CA ARG A 230 16.72 -21.34 7.66
C ARG A 230 16.14 -20.76 6.38
N ALA A 231 14.94 -20.18 6.43
CA ALA A 231 14.35 -19.54 5.26
C ALA A 231 15.16 -18.30 4.80
N ALA A 232 15.70 -17.52 5.73
CA ALA A 232 16.61 -16.42 5.42
C ALA A 232 17.91 -16.88 4.74
N MET A 233 18.47 -18.02 5.15
CA MET A 233 19.63 -18.65 4.50
C MET A 233 19.30 -19.10 3.07
N HIS A 234 18.10 -19.65 2.83
CA HIS A 234 17.67 -19.96 1.45
C HIS A 234 17.57 -18.71 0.57
N LEU A 235 17.09 -17.58 1.13
CA LEU A 235 17.08 -16.29 0.42
C LEU A 235 18.49 -15.75 0.16
N ASP A 236 19.43 -15.93 1.10
CA ASP A 236 20.85 -15.59 0.90
C ASP A 236 21.49 -16.44 -0.21
N GLY A 237 21.19 -17.74 -0.25
CA GLY A 237 21.61 -18.62 -1.35
C GLY A 237 21.02 -18.21 -2.70
N ALA A 238 19.75 -17.81 -2.73
CA ALA A 238 19.12 -17.27 -3.93
C ALA A 238 19.83 -16.00 -4.42
N LEU A 239 20.15 -15.07 -3.50
CA LEU A 239 20.91 -13.85 -3.80
C LEU A 239 22.29 -14.14 -4.39
N ALA A 240 23.02 -15.11 -3.83
CA ALA A 240 24.34 -15.50 -4.32
C ALA A 240 24.27 -16.03 -5.76
N ARG A 241 23.25 -16.82 -6.08
CA ARG A 241 23.05 -17.41 -7.42
C ARG A 241 22.70 -16.39 -8.50
N LEU A 242 22.20 -15.20 -8.15
CA LEU A 242 21.77 -14.20 -9.15
C LEU A 242 22.92 -13.69 -10.04
N ALA A 243 24.17 -13.77 -9.57
CA ALA A 243 25.34 -13.39 -10.35
C ALA A 243 25.52 -14.29 -11.60
N ASP A 244 25.17 -15.57 -11.47
CA ASP A 244 25.36 -16.60 -12.50
C ASP A 244 24.11 -16.84 -13.36
N VAL A 245 23.06 -16.03 -13.18
CA VAL A 245 21.82 -16.14 -13.96
C VAL A 245 21.98 -15.40 -15.29
N ASP A 246 21.94 -16.15 -16.39
CA ASP A 246 22.12 -15.67 -17.77
C ASP A 246 20.82 -15.65 -18.60
N SER A 247 19.72 -16.15 -18.03
CA SER A 247 18.44 -16.29 -18.73
C SER A 247 17.24 -16.04 -17.81
N GLU A 248 16.12 -15.61 -18.41
CA GLU A 248 14.86 -15.39 -17.69
C GLU A 248 14.31 -16.67 -17.05
N GLU A 249 14.52 -17.82 -17.66
CA GLU A 249 14.07 -19.12 -17.14
C GLU A 249 14.79 -19.47 -15.84
N MET A 250 16.13 -19.37 -15.84
CA MET A 250 16.93 -19.56 -14.63
C MET A 250 16.53 -18.56 -13.54
N LEU A 251 16.27 -17.30 -13.91
CA LEU A 251 15.81 -16.28 -12.97
C LEU A 251 14.47 -16.64 -12.32
N ARG A 252 13.48 -17.11 -13.11
CA ARG A 252 12.19 -17.59 -12.59
C ARG A 252 12.37 -18.80 -11.68
N GLY A 253 13.31 -19.70 -11.97
CA GLY A 253 13.65 -20.82 -11.10
C GLY A 253 14.18 -20.36 -9.73
N VAL A 254 15.09 -19.38 -9.72
CA VAL A 254 15.61 -18.77 -8.48
C VAL A 254 14.50 -18.06 -7.70
N GLU A 255 13.68 -17.24 -8.38
CA GLU A 255 12.55 -16.52 -7.77
C GLU A 255 11.52 -17.48 -7.16
N GLY A 256 11.15 -18.55 -7.88
CA GLY A 256 10.18 -19.53 -7.41
C GLY A 256 10.67 -20.28 -6.15
N ALA A 257 11.94 -20.70 -6.14
CA ALA A 257 12.54 -21.35 -4.97
C ALA A 257 12.61 -20.41 -3.76
N ALA A 258 13.01 -19.15 -3.97
CA ALA A 258 13.04 -18.12 -2.95
C ALA A 258 11.64 -17.82 -2.39
N ALA A 259 10.64 -17.68 -3.26
CA ALA A 259 9.25 -17.44 -2.88
C ALA A 259 8.66 -18.61 -2.09
N ALA A 260 8.96 -19.86 -2.47
CA ALA A 260 8.53 -21.04 -1.75
C ALA A 260 9.09 -21.05 -0.31
N ALA A 261 10.42 -20.88 -0.16
CA ALA A 261 11.05 -20.82 1.16
C ALA A 261 10.48 -19.69 2.02
N TYR A 262 10.28 -18.50 1.44
CA TYR A 262 9.68 -17.36 2.13
C TYR A 262 8.25 -17.65 2.59
N PHE A 263 7.36 -18.13 1.72
CA PHE A 263 5.95 -18.34 2.08
C PHE A 263 5.74 -19.52 3.04
N THR A 264 6.60 -20.54 3.01
CA THR A 264 6.62 -21.59 4.03
C THR A 264 6.95 -21.01 5.41
N ALA A 265 7.93 -20.11 5.51
CA ALA A 265 8.21 -19.39 6.75
C ALA A 265 7.09 -18.39 7.10
N PHE A 266 6.48 -17.74 6.11
CA PHE A 266 5.37 -16.81 6.33
C PHE A 266 4.16 -17.47 7.01
N ASP A 267 3.85 -18.71 6.66
CA ASP A 267 2.80 -19.49 7.32
C ASP A 267 3.01 -19.57 8.84
N ARG A 268 4.25 -19.82 9.26
CA ARG A 268 4.66 -19.92 10.67
C ARG A 268 4.60 -18.59 11.42
N MET A 269 4.61 -17.47 10.71
CA MET A 269 4.49 -16.14 11.31
C MET A 269 3.03 -15.74 11.61
N ILE A 270 2.06 -16.44 11.03
CA ILE A 270 0.63 -16.18 11.22
C ILE A 270 0.14 -16.91 12.47
N ARG A 271 -0.49 -16.16 13.38
CA ARG A 271 -0.95 -16.69 14.67
C ARG A 271 -2.44 -17.06 14.63
N PRO A 272 -2.87 -18.12 15.37
CA PRO A 272 -4.27 -18.44 15.56
C PRO A 272 -5.10 -17.23 16.06
N PRO A 273 -6.36 -17.09 15.62
CA PRO A 273 -7.18 -18.08 14.90
C PRO A 273 -7.01 -18.07 13.37
N PHE A 274 -6.12 -17.25 12.81
CA PHE A 274 -5.90 -17.19 11.37
C PHE A 274 -4.93 -18.26 10.89
N VAL A 275 -5.04 -18.61 9.61
CA VAL A 275 -4.17 -19.57 8.91
C VAL A 275 -3.73 -18.99 7.57
N PHE A 276 -2.60 -19.45 7.03
CA PHE A 276 -2.17 -19.09 5.68
C PHE A 276 -2.09 -20.29 4.76
N GLU A 277 -1.52 -21.40 5.22
CA GLU A 277 -1.30 -22.69 4.54
C GLU A 277 -0.40 -22.59 3.31
N ARG A 278 -0.85 -21.82 2.30
CA ARG A 278 -0.12 -21.52 1.08
C ARG A 278 -0.68 -20.27 0.42
N ARG A 279 0.11 -19.69 -0.49
CA ARG A 279 -0.34 -18.55 -1.29
C ARG A 279 -1.45 -18.95 -2.28
N SER A 280 -2.62 -18.31 -2.20
CA SER A 280 -3.74 -18.43 -3.15
C SER A 280 -4.13 -17.05 -3.70
N LYS A 281 -3.98 -16.85 -5.02
CA LYS A 281 -4.20 -15.54 -5.67
C LYS A 281 -5.68 -15.27 -5.95
N HIS A 282 -6.30 -15.97 -6.89
CA HIS A 282 -7.73 -15.86 -7.15
C HIS A 282 -8.30 -17.24 -7.50
N PRO A 283 -9.32 -17.72 -6.76
CA PRO A 283 -9.92 -17.11 -5.56
C PRO A 283 -8.97 -17.12 -4.34
N ALA A 284 -9.25 -16.28 -3.33
CA ALA A 284 -8.58 -16.35 -2.03
C ALA A 284 -9.18 -17.49 -1.20
N HIS A 285 -8.35 -18.39 -0.66
CA HIS A 285 -8.86 -19.55 0.09
C HIS A 285 -9.09 -19.28 1.58
N ASN A 286 -8.47 -18.24 2.14
CA ASN A 286 -8.56 -17.88 3.55
C ASN A 286 -8.38 -16.38 3.75
N ALA A 287 -8.65 -15.91 4.97
CA ALA A 287 -8.56 -14.51 5.37
C ALA A 287 -7.18 -13.89 5.09
N THR A 288 -6.09 -14.62 5.39
CA THR A 288 -4.72 -14.14 5.15
C THR A 288 -4.48 -13.88 3.67
N ASN A 289 -4.87 -14.81 2.79
CA ASN A 289 -4.78 -14.61 1.35
C ASN A 289 -5.69 -13.48 0.87
N ALA A 290 -6.89 -13.32 1.43
CA ALA A 290 -7.79 -12.21 1.09
C ALA A 290 -7.13 -10.84 1.35
N LEU A 291 -6.48 -10.66 2.51
CA LEU A 291 -5.73 -9.44 2.84
C LEU A 291 -4.53 -9.21 1.92
N LEU A 292 -3.72 -10.25 1.68
CA LEU A 292 -2.56 -10.14 0.79
C LEU A 292 -2.98 -9.79 -0.65
N ASN A 293 -4.02 -10.44 -1.17
CA ASN A 293 -4.55 -10.17 -2.50
C ASN A 293 -5.05 -8.73 -2.61
N LEU A 294 -5.87 -8.28 -1.66
CA LEU A 294 -6.39 -6.92 -1.65
C LEU A 294 -5.26 -5.90 -1.57
N GLY A 295 -4.31 -6.07 -0.64
CA GLY A 295 -3.18 -5.16 -0.49
C GLY A 295 -2.29 -5.10 -1.73
N TYR A 296 -2.00 -6.23 -2.38
CA TYR A 296 -1.23 -6.24 -3.62
C TYR A 296 -1.97 -5.58 -4.78
N VAL A 297 -3.31 -5.72 -4.87
CA VAL A 297 -4.12 -5.04 -5.89
C VAL A 297 -4.11 -3.53 -5.66
N LEU A 298 -4.34 -3.07 -4.43
CA LEU A 298 -4.32 -1.65 -4.09
C LEU A 298 -2.96 -1.01 -4.40
N LEU A 299 -1.87 -1.66 -3.96
CA LEU A 299 -0.52 -1.16 -4.18
C LEU A 299 -0.10 -1.23 -5.66
N GLY A 300 -0.47 -2.31 -6.36
CA GLY A 300 -0.21 -2.47 -7.78
C GLY A 300 -0.91 -1.40 -8.63
N ASN A 301 -2.17 -1.08 -8.32
CA ASN A 301 -2.90 0.01 -8.98
C ASN A 301 -2.21 1.35 -8.71
N GLU A 302 -1.82 1.59 -7.48
CA GLU A 302 -1.10 2.80 -7.08
C GLU A 302 0.25 2.98 -7.80
N ILE A 303 0.98 1.89 -8.05
CA ILE A 303 2.20 1.91 -8.87
C ILE A 303 1.87 2.15 -10.34
N ALA A 304 0.82 1.50 -10.88
CA ALA A 304 0.39 1.70 -12.26
C ALA A 304 0.05 3.17 -12.54
N SER A 305 -0.70 3.83 -11.64
CA SER A 305 -1.01 5.26 -11.74
C SER A 305 0.23 6.14 -11.83
N ARG A 306 1.27 5.83 -11.03
CA ARG A 306 2.53 6.60 -11.03
C ARG A 306 3.35 6.36 -12.29
N LEU A 307 3.35 5.14 -12.81
CA LEU A 307 3.98 4.81 -14.08
C LEU A 307 3.31 5.59 -15.24
N GLU A 308 1.98 5.60 -15.30
CA GLU A 308 1.23 6.38 -16.30
C GLU A 308 1.53 7.89 -16.18
N ALA A 309 1.50 8.42 -14.95
CA ALA A 309 1.84 9.82 -14.71
C ALA A 309 3.28 10.17 -15.14
N ALA A 310 4.23 9.23 -14.98
CA ALA A 310 5.61 9.38 -15.41
C ALA A 310 5.83 9.18 -16.94
N GLY A 311 4.79 8.77 -17.68
CA GLY A 311 4.82 8.61 -19.13
C GLY A 311 5.18 7.20 -19.61
N PHE A 312 5.14 6.19 -18.74
CA PHE A 312 5.30 4.79 -19.12
C PHE A 312 3.97 4.17 -19.59
N ASP A 313 4.03 3.12 -20.41
CA ASP A 313 2.93 2.16 -20.53
C ASP A 313 3.07 1.07 -19.45
N PRO A 314 2.17 0.97 -18.44
CA PRO A 314 2.27 -0.03 -17.39
C PRO A 314 2.14 -1.49 -17.87
N ARG A 315 1.67 -1.73 -19.09
CA ARG A 315 1.46 -3.08 -19.64
C ARG A 315 2.75 -3.73 -20.11
N ILE A 316 3.78 -2.93 -20.41
CA ILE A 316 5.07 -3.39 -20.92
C ILE A 316 6.02 -3.64 -19.74
N GLY A 317 5.91 -4.83 -19.16
CA GLY A 317 6.82 -5.32 -18.12
C GLY A 317 8.12 -5.90 -18.70
N TYR A 318 9.19 -5.84 -17.92
CA TYR A 318 10.50 -6.38 -18.24
C TYR A 318 10.72 -7.76 -17.62
N PHE A 319 10.24 -7.99 -16.38
CA PHE A 319 10.35 -9.29 -15.72
C PHE A 319 9.12 -10.17 -15.95
N HIS A 320 7.92 -9.63 -15.71
CA HIS A 320 6.68 -10.37 -15.92
C HIS A 320 6.28 -10.48 -17.40
N GLY A 321 6.92 -9.72 -18.30
CA GLY A 321 6.67 -9.75 -19.75
C GLY A 321 5.28 -9.26 -20.16
N LEU A 322 4.92 -9.44 -21.43
CA LEU A 322 3.64 -8.99 -21.98
C LEU A 322 2.52 -9.99 -21.69
N ARG A 323 1.39 -9.51 -21.18
CA ARG A 323 0.17 -10.31 -21.02
C ARG A 323 -1.06 -9.42 -21.16
N TYR A 324 -2.03 -9.88 -21.94
CA TYR A 324 -3.25 -9.12 -22.22
C TYR A 324 -3.96 -8.68 -20.94
N GLY A 325 -4.32 -7.40 -20.86
CA GLY A 325 -5.06 -6.80 -19.74
C GLY A 325 -4.29 -6.70 -18.41
N ARG A 326 -3.00 -7.05 -18.37
CA ARG A 326 -2.19 -7.02 -17.14
C ARG A 326 -1.20 -5.85 -17.17
N SER A 327 -1.19 -5.04 -16.13
CA SER A 327 -0.17 -4.00 -15.90
C SER A 327 1.16 -4.64 -15.44
N SER A 328 1.84 -5.35 -16.33
CA SER A 328 3.03 -6.14 -15.99
C SER A 328 4.18 -5.31 -15.42
N LEU A 329 4.40 -4.07 -15.88
CA LEU A 329 5.43 -3.20 -15.30
C LEU A 329 5.08 -2.76 -13.89
N ALA A 330 3.78 -2.55 -13.61
CA ALA A 330 3.35 -2.27 -12.25
C ALA A 330 3.59 -3.48 -11.33
N LEU A 331 3.43 -4.71 -11.83
CA LEU A 331 3.75 -5.92 -11.08
C LEU A 331 5.25 -6.09 -10.86
N ASP A 332 6.08 -5.72 -11.85
CA ASP A 332 7.53 -5.69 -11.71
C ASP A 332 7.95 -4.76 -10.56
N LEU A 333 7.47 -3.51 -10.57
CA LEU A 333 7.77 -2.53 -9.53
C LEU A 333 7.11 -2.87 -8.19
N LEU A 334 6.05 -3.67 -8.18
CA LEU A 334 5.42 -4.13 -6.95
C LEU A 334 6.33 -5.08 -6.15
N GLU A 335 7.16 -5.90 -6.81
CA GLU A 335 7.94 -6.97 -6.15
C GLU A 335 8.78 -6.47 -4.95
N PRO A 336 9.55 -5.38 -5.04
CA PRO A 336 10.31 -4.85 -3.91
C PRO A 336 9.45 -4.33 -2.74
N HIS A 337 8.19 -3.96 -3.00
CA HIS A 337 7.31 -3.35 -2.00
C HIS A 337 6.31 -4.33 -1.36
N ARG A 338 6.10 -5.52 -1.96
CA ARG A 338 5.18 -6.55 -1.43
C ARG A 338 5.45 -6.83 0.04
N THR A 339 6.69 -7.20 0.36
CA THR A 339 7.07 -7.60 1.70
C THR A 339 7.13 -6.45 2.71
N PRO A 340 7.84 -5.34 2.45
CA PRO A 340 8.00 -4.29 3.46
C PRO A 340 6.70 -3.54 3.76
N VAL A 341 5.74 -3.52 2.82
CA VAL A 341 4.45 -2.86 2.96
C VAL A 341 3.34 -3.87 3.30
N ILE A 342 2.98 -4.74 2.34
CA ILE A 342 1.74 -5.52 2.40
C ILE A 342 1.86 -6.75 3.30
N ASP A 343 2.94 -7.52 3.19
CA ASP A 343 3.12 -8.72 4.01
C ASP A 343 3.27 -8.31 5.48
N ARG A 344 4.04 -7.26 5.73
CA ARG A 344 4.20 -6.67 7.06
C ARG A 344 2.90 -6.12 7.61
N LEU A 345 2.10 -5.41 6.81
CA LEU A 345 0.78 -4.93 7.22
C LEU A 345 -0.13 -6.11 7.59
N THR A 346 -0.18 -7.13 6.73
CA THR A 346 -0.98 -8.35 6.96
C THR A 346 -0.61 -9.02 8.28
N LEU A 347 0.70 -9.25 8.53
CA LEU A 347 1.18 -9.79 9.80
C LEU A 347 0.76 -8.91 10.98
N SER A 348 0.90 -7.59 10.86
CA SER A 348 0.56 -6.65 11.92
C SER A 348 -0.93 -6.71 12.27
N VAL A 349 -1.82 -6.63 11.27
CA VAL A 349 -3.27 -6.56 11.53
C VAL A 349 -3.83 -7.88 12.05
N LEU A 350 -3.34 -9.02 11.54
CA LEU A 350 -3.79 -10.34 12.00
C LEU A 350 -3.23 -10.69 13.37
N ASN A 351 -1.91 -10.56 13.59
CA ASN A 351 -1.29 -10.99 14.85
C ASN A 351 -1.64 -10.06 16.03
N ARG A 352 -2.03 -8.81 15.77
CA ARG A 352 -2.58 -7.89 16.78
C ARG A 352 -4.09 -8.03 16.98
N ARG A 353 -4.73 -9.00 16.32
CA ARG A 353 -6.18 -9.25 16.39
C ARG A 353 -7.01 -8.00 16.09
N MET A 354 -6.56 -7.23 15.10
CA MET A 354 -7.32 -6.07 14.59
C MET A 354 -8.48 -6.49 13.70
N PHE A 355 -8.56 -7.78 13.37
CA PHE A 355 -9.66 -8.43 12.67
C PHE A 355 -9.99 -9.74 13.38
N SER A 356 -11.25 -10.15 13.30
CA SER A 356 -11.73 -11.45 13.74
C SER A 356 -12.14 -12.34 12.54
N PRO A 357 -12.15 -13.68 12.68
CA PRO A 357 -12.48 -14.56 11.56
C PRO A 357 -13.87 -14.35 10.94
N ASP A 358 -14.85 -13.94 11.73
CA ASP A 358 -16.23 -13.64 11.31
C ASP A 358 -16.35 -12.40 10.42
N GLU A 359 -15.32 -11.56 10.36
CA GLU A 359 -15.24 -10.43 9.44
C GLU A 359 -14.81 -10.82 8.02
N PHE A 360 -14.62 -12.12 7.77
CA PHE A 360 -14.27 -12.69 6.47
C PHE A 360 -15.35 -13.66 6.00
N GLU A 361 -15.88 -13.41 4.81
CA GLU A 361 -17.03 -14.14 4.26
C GLU A 361 -16.61 -14.96 3.05
N ALA A 362 -16.92 -16.26 3.07
CA ALA A 362 -16.81 -17.10 1.88
C ALA A 362 -17.98 -16.79 0.92
N ARG A 363 -17.66 -16.38 -0.31
CA ARG A 363 -18.64 -16.03 -1.36
C ARG A 363 -18.55 -16.99 -2.55
N GLY A 364 -18.74 -18.28 -2.27
CA GLY A 364 -18.70 -19.34 -3.29
C GLY A 364 -17.30 -19.61 -3.84
N ALA A 365 -17.21 -20.62 -4.71
CA ALA A 365 -15.93 -21.08 -5.24
C ALA A 365 -15.23 -20.05 -6.13
N GLU A 366 -15.97 -19.22 -6.88
CA GLU A 366 -15.39 -18.26 -7.82
C GLU A 366 -14.80 -17.02 -7.14
N LEU A 367 -15.45 -16.49 -6.09
CA LEU A 367 -14.99 -15.28 -5.41
C LEU A 367 -14.06 -15.61 -4.23
N GLY A 368 -14.20 -16.79 -3.61
CA GLY A 368 -13.43 -17.18 -2.44
C GLY A 368 -13.80 -16.40 -1.19
N VAL A 369 -12.80 -16.14 -0.34
CA VAL A 369 -12.96 -15.39 0.91
C VAL A 369 -12.76 -13.90 0.68
N LEU A 370 -13.72 -13.08 1.13
CA LEU A 370 -13.72 -11.62 1.03
C LEU A 370 -13.86 -10.99 2.43
N LEU A 371 -13.46 -9.72 2.58
CA LEU A 371 -13.75 -8.97 3.79
C LEU A 371 -15.22 -8.52 3.80
N ALA A 372 -15.86 -8.58 4.97
CA ALA A 372 -17.13 -7.89 5.20
C ALA A 372 -16.96 -6.36 5.02
N PRO A 373 -18.01 -5.61 4.64
CA PRO A 373 -17.89 -4.18 4.31
C PRO A 373 -17.22 -3.32 5.40
N ALA A 374 -17.60 -3.50 6.66
CA ALA A 374 -17.00 -2.78 7.79
C ALA A 374 -15.51 -3.11 8.00
N ALA A 375 -15.13 -4.37 7.76
CA ALA A 375 -13.74 -4.81 7.83
C ALA A 375 -12.92 -4.29 6.66
N LEU A 376 -13.50 -4.26 5.45
CA LEU A 376 -12.88 -3.64 4.28
C LEU A 376 -12.55 -2.17 4.53
N ARG A 377 -13.49 -1.39 5.07
CA ARG A 377 -13.24 0.01 5.48
C ARG A 377 -12.04 0.13 6.41
N ARG A 378 -12.04 -0.67 7.48
CA ARG A 378 -10.99 -0.62 8.49
C ARG A 378 -9.64 -1.01 7.89
N TYR A 379 -9.61 -2.00 7.00
CA TYR A 379 -8.40 -2.39 6.28
C TYR A 379 -7.88 -1.25 5.41
N LEU A 380 -8.74 -0.55 4.66
CA LEU A 380 -8.33 0.58 3.82
C LEU A 380 -7.70 1.70 4.66
N SER A 381 -8.27 2.04 5.83
CA SER A 381 -7.66 3.04 6.73
C SER A 381 -6.28 2.60 7.24
N LEU A 382 -6.10 1.31 7.56
CA LEU A 382 -4.82 0.77 8.01
C LEU A 382 -3.78 0.70 6.88
N TYR A 383 -4.22 0.37 5.67
CA TYR A 383 -3.41 0.38 4.46
C TYR A 383 -2.88 1.79 4.17
N GLU A 384 -3.75 2.79 4.20
CA GLU A 384 -3.38 4.20 3.95
C GLU A 384 -2.37 4.69 5.00
N ALA A 385 -2.64 4.46 6.30
CA ALA A 385 -1.70 4.79 7.36
C ALA A 385 -0.33 4.10 7.18
N SER A 386 -0.32 2.86 6.70
CA SER A 386 0.94 2.12 6.45
C SER A 386 1.79 2.71 5.33
N LEU A 387 1.19 3.49 4.43
CA LEU A 387 1.88 4.17 3.33
C LEU A 387 2.32 5.59 3.66
N GLY A 388 1.62 6.27 4.58
CA GLY A 388 1.92 7.63 5.01
C GLY A 388 2.98 7.73 6.12
N ASP A 389 3.07 6.72 6.99
CA ASP A 389 4.00 6.74 8.13
C ASP A 389 5.45 6.46 7.70
N ALA A 390 6.30 7.50 7.72
CA ALA A 390 7.74 7.34 7.54
C ALA A 390 8.35 6.60 8.75
N PRO A 391 9.21 5.57 8.56
CA PRO A 391 10.05 5.07 9.64
C PRO A 391 11.01 6.18 10.11
N ALA A 392 11.46 6.11 11.37
CA ALA A 392 12.26 7.16 12.01
C ALA A 392 13.51 7.60 11.21
N ASP A 393 14.07 6.71 10.38
CA ASP A 393 15.31 6.91 9.63
C ASP A 393 15.13 6.72 8.11
N GLY A 394 13.93 6.96 7.55
CA GLY A 394 13.82 6.86 6.09
C GLY A 394 12.48 7.24 5.48
N ASP A 395 12.43 7.14 4.15
CA ASP A 395 11.30 7.58 3.34
C ASP A 395 10.04 6.74 3.54
N THR A 396 8.88 7.38 3.37
CA THR A 396 7.58 6.70 3.30
C THR A 396 7.56 5.69 2.15
N PRO A 397 6.76 4.61 2.24
CA PRO A 397 6.57 3.68 1.13
C PRO A 397 6.22 4.37 -0.19
N ARG A 398 5.38 5.43 -0.17
CA ARG A 398 5.05 6.20 -1.37
C ARG A 398 6.24 6.94 -1.96
N ALA A 399 7.07 7.57 -1.13
CA ALA A 399 8.27 8.24 -1.60
C ALA A 399 9.25 7.23 -2.22
N ARG A 400 9.42 6.04 -1.63
CA ARG A 400 10.25 4.96 -2.20
C ARG A 400 9.72 4.46 -3.54
N ILE A 401 8.41 4.31 -3.68
CA ILE A 401 7.79 3.93 -4.96
C ILE A 401 8.07 5.01 -6.02
N GLN A 402 7.92 6.29 -5.67
CA GLN A 402 8.21 7.38 -6.60
C GLN A 402 9.69 7.40 -7.01
N GLN A 403 10.61 7.27 -6.05
CA GLN A 403 12.05 7.17 -6.32
C GLN A 403 12.39 6.01 -7.25
N GLN A 404 11.72 4.86 -7.09
CA GLN A 404 11.90 3.70 -7.97
C GLN A 404 11.40 3.96 -9.38
N VAL A 405 10.24 4.63 -9.53
CA VAL A 405 9.73 5.06 -10.85
C VAL A 405 10.71 6.02 -11.52
N ASP A 406 11.25 6.98 -10.78
CA ASP A 406 12.21 7.96 -11.30
C ASP A 406 13.55 7.29 -11.68
N ARG A 407 14.01 6.32 -10.88
CA ARG A 407 15.18 5.51 -11.19
C ARG A 407 14.98 4.68 -12.46
N LEU A 408 13.81 4.04 -12.61
CA LEU A 408 13.48 3.32 -13.83
C LEU A 408 13.48 4.25 -15.04
N ARG A 409 12.90 5.45 -14.92
CA ARG A 409 12.92 6.44 -15.98
C ARG A 409 14.34 6.78 -16.42
N ARG A 410 15.25 7.05 -15.48
CA ARG A 410 16.66 7.30 -15.80
C ARG A 410 17.30 6.12 -16.50
N ALA A 411 17.12 4.90 -15.99
CA ALA A 411 17.69 3.68 -16.57
C ALA A 411 17.18 3.41 -18.00
N VAL A 412 15.87 3.57 -18.24
CA VAL A 412 15.26 3.36 -19.57
C VAL A 412 15.79 4.38 -20.58
N MET A 413 15.93 5.64 -20.17
CA MET A 413 16.46 6.70 -21.04
C MET A 413 17.96 6.53 -21.31
N ALA A 414 18.75 6.13 -20.30
CA ALA A 414 20.19 5.87 -20.45
C ALA A 414 20.47 4.57 -21.22
N GLY A 415 19.53 3.63 -21.18
CA GLY A 415 19.64 2.33 -21.83
C GLY A 415 20.44 1.29 -21.06
N ALA A 416 20.74 1.55 -19.80
CA ALA A 416 21.41 0.63 -18.90
C ALA A 416 20.76 0.68 -17.52
N TRP A 417 20.67 -0.49 -16.86
CA TRP A 417 20.29 -0.55 -15.46
C TRP A 417 21.55 -0.50 -14.60
N ASP A 418 21.85 0.68 -14.05
CA ASP A 418 22.97 0.81 -13.10
C ASP A 418 22.58 0.23 -11.74
N GLU A 419 23.28 -0.83 -11.33
CA GLU A 419 23.15 -1.43 -10.00
C GLU A 419 23.60 -0.50 -8.86
N GLY A 420 24.33 0.58 -9.19
CA GLY A 420 25.16 1.37 -8.28
C GLY A 420 24.49 2.20 -7.19
N ASP A 421 23.15 2.20 -7.07
CA ASP A 421 22.44 3.06 -6.11
C ASP A 421 21.38 2.33 -5.27
N ALA A 422 21.59 1.03 -5.05
CA ALA A 422 20.88 0.29 -4.01
C ALA A 422 21.61 0.46 -2.67
N GLY A 423 21.41 1.60 -2.01
CA GLY A 423 21.66 1.80 -0.57
C GLY A 423 22.97 1.25 0.01
N GLY A 424 24.02 2.08 -0.03
CA GLY A 424 25.11 2.05 0.95
C GLY A 424 25.94 0.77 1.03
N THR A 425 26.88 0.59 0.11
CA THR A 425 28.22 0.08 0.45
C THR A 425 29.21 0.68 -0.54
N ALA A 426 30.16 1.45 -0.01
CA ALA A 426 31.26 2.01 -0.76
C ALA A 426 32.02 0.88 -1.48
N ARG A 427 31.99 0.88 -2.83
CA ARG A 427 33.02 0.19 -3.60
C ARG A 427 34.22 1.13 -3.67
N GLY A 428 35.30 0.69 -3.06
CA GLY A 428 36.53 1.44 -2.91
C GLY A 428 37.08 1.94 -4.24
N ALA A 429 37.48 3.21 -4.25
CA ALA A 429 38.42 3.73 -5.21
C ALA A 429 39.75 2.99 -5.02
N GLY A 430 40.15 2.23 -6.04
CA GLY A 430 41.42 1.51 -6.08
C GLY A 430 42.13 1.78 -7.39
N MET A 431 43.02 2.77 -7.37
CA MET A 431 44.23 2.95 -8.18
C MET A 431 44.08 2.96 -9.71
N ALA A 432 44.04 4.16 -10.28
CA ALA A 432 44.73 4.45 -11.54
C ALA A 432 45.89 5.40 -11.22
N GLY A 433 47.11 4.86 -11.20
CA GLY A 433 48.33 5.65 -11.10
C GLY A 433 48.50 6.49 -12.36
N SER A 434 48.51 7.80 -12.20
CA SER A 434 49.02 8.72 -13.22
C SER A 434 50.48 9.00 -12.89
N GLY A 435 51.38 8.59 -13.78
CA GLY A 435 52.78 8.97 -13.73
C GLY A 435 52.90 10.46 -14.01
N SER A 436 53.41 11.20 -13.03
CA SER A 436 53.90 12.56 -13.22
C SER A 436 55.29 12.48 -13.86
N MET A 437 55.38 12.98 -15.08
CA MET A 437 56.64 13.24 -15.77
C MET A 437 57.51 14.20 -14.97
N ASP A 438 58.78 13.81 -14.83
CA ASP A 438 59.89 14.65 -14.40
C ASP A 438 60.00 15.90 -15.28
N VAL A 439 60.08 17.06 -14.64
CA VAL A 439 60.64 18.28 -15.24
C VAL A 439 61.89 18.60 -14.43
N ASP A 440 63.00 18.16 -14.99
CA ASP A 440 64.36 18.46 -14.57
C ASP A 440 64.68 19.92 -14.93
N ALA A 441 65.08 20.69 -13.92
CA ALA A 441 65.55 22.06 -14.10
C ALA A 441 66.63 22.39 -13.06
N GLY A 442 67.88 22.15 -13.47
CA GLY A 442 69.02 23.00 -13.11
C GLY A 442 70.09 22.33 -12.28
N GLU A 443 71.24 22.04 -12.90
CA GLU A 443 72.50 22.72 -12.52
C GLU A 443 73.59 22.59 -13.59
N SER A 444 74.26 23.71 -13.75
CA SER A 444 75.44 24.09 -14.54
C SER A 444 76.66 23.16 -14.50
N ALA A 445 77.28 22.95 -15.67
CA ALA A 445 78.68 23.29 -16.00
C ALA A 445 78.99 22.95 -17.48
#